data_AF-A0A8S4EUD9-F1
#
_entry.id   AF-A0A8S4EUD9-F1
#
_cell.length_a   1.000
_cell.length_b   1.000
_cell.length_c   1.000
_cell.angle_alpha   90.00
_cell.angle_beta   90.00
_cell.angle_gamma   90.00
#
_symmetry.space_group_name_H-M   'P 1'
#
loop_
_entity.id
_entity.type
_entity.pdbx_description
1 polymer ?
#
loop_
_entity_poly.entity_id
_entity_poly.type
_entity_poly.pdbx_seq_one_letter_code
_entity_poly.pdbx_strand_id
1 'polypeptide(L)'
;MIKEPKPAYKRYLGLTAKAIFLAEAVGVAISYGVWYKLNTSRDFRLYMYKNYNWVVEGYYSLGEKLAEHKTREHDLKVWTQEGKI
;
A
#
# COMPACT_ATOMS: atom_id res chain seq x y z
N MET A 1 -52.40 -4.86 11.05
CA MET A 1 -51.02 -4.99 11.58
C MET A 1 -50.28 -3.69 11.28
N ILE A 2 -50.03 -2.86 12.29
CA ILE A 2 -49.23 -1.64 12.16
C ILE A 2 -47.77 -2.09 12.15
N LYS A 3 -47.06 -1.87 11.05
CA LYS A 3 -45.67 -2.28 10.89
C LYS A 3 -44.79 -1.26 11.60
N GLU A 4 -44.18 -1.64 12.72
CA GLU A 4 -43.31 -0.73 13.45
C GLU A 4 -42.10 -0.31 12.59
N PRO A 5 -41.76 0.99 12.55
CA PRO A 5 -40.63 1.46 11.78
C PRO A 5 -39.35 0.84 12.34
N LYS A 6 -38.51 0.29 11.45
CA LYS A 6 -37.22 -0.27 11.84
C LYS A 6 -36.43 0.78 12.63
N PRO A 7 -35.81 0.41 13.76
CA PRO A 7 -35.25 1.39 14.66
C PRO A 7 -34.02 2.06 14.02
N ALA A 8 -33.92 3.39 14.19
CA ALA A 8 -32.96 4.24 13.49
C ALA A 8 -31.50 3.80 13.66
N TYR A 9 -31.13 3.23 14.82
CA TYR A 9 -29.78 2.73 15.08
C TYR A 9 -29.32 1.63 14.11
N LYS A 10 -30.23 0.76 13.63
CA LYS A 10 -29.90 -0.28 12.64
C LYS A 10 -29.52 0.33 11.29
N ARG A 11 -30.10 1.49 10.95
CA ARG A 11 -29.78 2.23 9.72
C ARG A 11 -28.39 2.87 9.82
N TYR A 12 -28.06 3.50 10.94
CA TYR A 12 -26.73 4.08 11.16
C TYR A 12 -25.64 3.01 11.19
N LEU A 13 -25.88 1.88 11.87
CA LEU A 13 -24.92 0.78 11.89
C LEU A 13 -24.64 0.23 10.48
N GLY A 14 -25.67 0.07 9.65
CA GLY A 14 -25.52 -0.39 8.28
C GLY A 14 -24.76 0.61 7.38
N LEU A 15 -24.91 1.91 7.62
CA LEU A 15 -24.15 2.95 6.92
C LEU A 15 -22.68 2.97 7.34
N THR A 16 -22.42 2.90 8.64
CA THR A 16 -21.05 2.87 9.19
C THR A 16 -20.29 1.64 8.71
N ALA A 17 -20.91 0.46 8.74
CA ALA A 17 -20.28 -0.77 8.25
C ALA A 17 -19.92 -0.68 6.75
N LYS A 18 -20.80 -0.13 5.92
CA LYS A 18 -20.52 0.10 4.49
C LYS A 18 -19.39 1.11 4.29
N ALA A 19 -19.36 2.17 5.08
CA ALA A 19 -18.30 3.18 5.00
C ALA A 19 -16.93 2.59 5.37
N ILE A 20 -16.86 1.78 6.43
CA ILE A 20 -15.64 1.07 6.82
C ILE A 20 -15.19 0.13 5.69
N PHE A 21 -16.09 -0.69 5.16
CA PHE A 21 -15.76 -1.62 4.08
C PHE A 21 -15.23 -0.90 2.82
N LEU A 22 -15.86 0.22 2.45
CA LEU A 22 -15.38 1.04 1.33
C LEU A 22 -14.01 1.67 1.63
N ALA A 23 -13.80 2.17 2.83
CA ALA A 23 -12.52 2.73 3.24
C ALA A 23 -11.41 1.67 3.22
N GLU A 24 -11.67 0.47 3.71
CA GLU A 24 -10.74 -0.67 3.65
C GLU A 24 -10.44 -1.08 2.21
N ALA A 25 -11.47 -1.19 1.35
CA ALA A 25 -11.30 -1.52 -0.06
C ALA A 25 -10.42 -0.50 -0.79
N VAL A 26 -10.62 0.79 -0.52
CA VAL A 26 -9.78 1.87 -1.07
C VAL A 26 -8.35 1.77 -0.54
N GLY A 27 -8.19 1.53 0.76
CA GLY A 27 -6.87 1.33 1.38
C GLY A 27 -6.09 0.16 0.78
N VAL A 28 -6.76 -0.97 0.55
CA VAL A 28 -6.18 -2.15 -0.12
C VAL A 28 -5.81 -1.82 -1.57
N ALA A 29 -6.67 -1.14 -2.31
CA ALA A 29 -6.40 -0.76 -3.70
C ALA A 29 -5.19 0.17 -3.82
N ILE A 30 -5.07 1.18 -2.96
CA ILE A 30 -3.92 2.08 -2.91
C ILE A 30 -2.65 1.30 -2.56
N SER A 31 -2.71 0.46 -1.52
CA SER A 31 -1.57 -0.34 -1.07
C SER A 31 -1.06 -1.27 -2.17
N TYR A 32 -1.97 -1.94 -2.88
CA TYR A 32 -1.63 -2.78 -4.03
C TYR A 32 -1.03 -1.96 -5.19
N GLY A 33 -1.60 -0.78 -5.48
CA GLY A 33 -1.06 0.12 -6.51
C GLY A 33 0.39 0.54 -6.23
N VAL A 34 0.69 0.88 -4.97
CA VAL A 34 2.05 1.20 -4.53
C VAL A 34 2.95 -0.02 -4.66
N TRP A 35 2.53 -1.19 -4.16
CA TRP A 35 3.30 -2.43 -4.28
C TRP A 35 3.57 -2.80 -5.75
N TYR A 36 2.58 -2.68 -6.61
CA TYR A 36 2.71 -2.96 -8.04
C TYR A 36 3.75 -2.03 -8.69
N LYS A 37 3.64 -0.71 -8.45
CA LYS A 37 4.60 0.27 -8.95
C LYS A 37 6.02 0.04 -8.43
N LEU A 38 6.17 -0.34 -7.15
CA LEU A 38 7.46 -0.70 -6.56
C LEU A 38 8.07 -1.92 -7.25
N ASN A 39 7.28 -2.93 -7.61
CA ASN A 39 7.80 -4.10 -8.33
C ASN A 39 8.12 -3.82 -9.81
N THR A 40 7.34 -2.96 -10.47
CA THR A 40 7.48 -2.73 -11.92
C THR A 40 8.53 -1.68 -12.29
N SER A 41 8.71 -0.62 -11.48
CA SER A 41 9.54 0.53 -11.88
C SER A 41 10.65 0.85 -10.86
N ARG A 42 11.90 0.79 -11.33
CA ARG A 42 13.06 1.21 -10.55
C ARG A 42 13.07 2.72 -10.27
N ASP A 43 12.64 3.55 -11.22
CA ASP A 43 12.58 5.01 -11.02
C ASP A 43 11.54 5.39 -9.96
N PHE A 44 10.41 4.66 -9.91
CA PHE A 44 9.45 4.83 -8.82
C PHE A 44 10.06 4.41 -7.48
N ARG A 45 10.81 3.30 -7.42
CA ARG A 45 11.55 2.92 -6.20
C ARG A 45 12.56 3.99 -5.79
N LEU A 46 13.25 4.63 -6.72
CA LEU A 46 14.18 5.73 -6.42
C LEU A 46 13.44 6.96 -5.87
N TYR A 47 12.31 7.33 -6.48
CA TYR A 47 11.46 8.41 -5.96
C TYR A 47 11.01 8.11 -4.52
N MET A 48 10.55 6.88 -4.27
CA MET A 48 10.14 6.45 -2.93
C MET A 48 11.33 6.40 -1.96
N TYR A 49 12.51 5.97 -2.41
CA TYR A 49 13.73 6.00 -1.61
C TYR A 49 14.09 7.41 -1.13
N LYS A 50 13.90 8.43 -2.00
CA LYS A 50 14.20 9.84 -1.69
C LYS A 50 13.13 10.53 -0.84
N ASN A 51 11.85 10.23 -1.04
CA ASN A 51 10.74 10.96 -0.41
C ASN A 51 10.06 10.19 0.74
N TYR A 52 10.02 8.86 0.65
CA TYR A 52 9.28 7.96 1.54
C TYR A 52 10.11 6.71 1.85
N ASN A 53 11.33 6.92 2.33
CA ASN A 53 12.31 5.85 2.54
C ASN A 53 11.74 4.68 3.35
N TRP A 54 10.95 4.96 4.39
CA TRP A 54 10.29 3.96 5.22
C TRP A 54 9.40 2.96 4.43
N VAL A 55 8.75 3.40 3.35
CA VAL A 55 7.92 2.53 2.50
C VAL A 55 8.79 1.57 1.70
N VAL A 56 9.87 2.09 1.09
CA VAL A 56 10.75 1.29 0.24
C VAL A 56 11.58 0.32 1.09
N GLU A 57 11.96 0.71 2.31
CA GLU A 57 12.61 -0.17 3.28
C GLU A 57 11.69 -1.30 3.73
N GLY A 58 10.42 -0.99 3.99
CA GLY A 58 9.40 -2.02 4.22
C GLY A 58 9.30 -3.00 3.06
N TYR A 59 9.26 -2.49 1.83
CA TYR A 59 9.25 -3.32 0.62
C TYR A 59 10.49 -4.22 0.51
N TYR A 60 11.69 -3.70 0.71
CA TYR A 60 12.93 -4.49 0.66
C TYR A 60 12.99 -5.53 1.77
N SER A 61 12.70 -5.15 3.01
CA SER A 61 12.73 -6.09 4.14
C SER A 61 11.71 -7.23 3.98
N LEU A 62 10.55 -6.96 3.38
CA LEU A 62 9.58 -8.00 3.04
C LEU A 62 10.10 -8.93 1.93
N GLY A 63 10.68 -8.38 0.87
CA GLY A 63 11.26 -9.17 -0.22
C GLY A 63 12.44 -10.05 0.21
N GLU A 64 13.29 -9.54 1.09
CA GLU A 64 14.43 -10.27 1.66
C GLU A 64 13.96 -11.44 2.53
N LYS A 65 12.93 -11.22 3.36
CA LYS A 65 12.37 -12.27 4.24
C LYS A 65 11.58 -13.34 3.49
N LEU A 66 10.87 -12.96 2.44
CA LEU A 66 9.95 -13.87 1.74
C LEU A 66 10.61 -14.63 0.59
N ALA A 67 11.60 -14.04 -0.07
CA ALA A 67 12.10 -14.56 -1.34
C ALA A 67 13.61 -14.35 -1.56
N GLU A 68 14.37 -13.98 -0.51
CA GLU A 68 15.82 -13.71 -0.57
C GLU A 68 16.24 -12.80 -1.73
N HIS A 69 15.35 -11.89 -2.15
CA HIS A 69 15.60 -11.05 -3.32
C HIS A 69 16.61 -9.95 -3.01
N LYS A 70 17.71 -9.90 -3.76
CA LYS A 70 18.76 -8.85 -3.68
C LYS A 70 18.38 -7.54 -4.39
N THR A 71 17.08 -7.23 -4.46
CA THR A 71 16.57 -6.05 -5.19
C THR A 71 17.13 -4.75 -4.63
N ARG A 72 17.31 -4.66 -3.30
CA ARG A 72 17.93 -3.51 -2.63
C ARG A 72 19.37 -3.28 -3.12
N GLU A 73 20.21 -4.31 -3.05
CA GLU A 73 21.63 -4.22 -3.46
C GLU A 73 21.75 -3.82 -4.94
N HIS A 74 20.92 -4.42 -5.79
CA HIS A 74 20.90 -4.12 -7.22
C HIS A 74 20.53 -2.65 -7.49
N ASP A 75 19.48 -2.16 -6.84
CA ASP A 75 19.02 -0.80 -7.06
C ASP A 75 20.03 0.23 -6.52
N LEU A 76 20.60 0.01 -5.32
CA LEU A 76 21.65 0.87 -4.78
C LEU A 76 22.85 0.93 -5.72
N LYS A 77 23.33 -0.21 -6.21
CA LYS A 77 24.46 -0.26 -7.15
C LYS A 77 24.18 0.55 -8.41
N VAL A 78 23.01 0.38 -9.02
CA VAL A 78 22.63 1.12 -10.22
C VAL A 78 22.54 2.62 -9.93
N TRP A 79 21.88 3.01 -8.84
CA TRP A 79 21.70 4.41 -8.52
C TRP A 79 23.01 5.12 -8.20
N THR A 80 23.95 4.46 -7.52
CA THR A 80 25.30 4.99 -7.30
C THR A 80 26.09 5.10 -8.61
N GLN A 81 26.00 4.10 -9.49
CA GLN A 81 26.67 4.15 -10.80
C GLN A 81 26.13 5.26 -11.71
N GLU A 82 24.83 5.55 -11.61
CA GLU A 82 24.16 6.62 -12.35
C GLU A 82 24.30 8.00 -11.66
N GLY A 83 24.97 8.09 -10.50
CA GLY A 83 25.12 9.34 -9.74
C GLY A 83 23.78 9.91 -9.22
N LYS A 84 22.77 9.05 -9.05
CA LYS A 84 21.42 9.43 -8.59
C LYS A 84 21.30 9.46 -7.07
N ILE A 85 22.21 8.78 -6.37
CA ILE A 85 22.41 8.80 -4.91
C ILE A 85 23.91 8.88 -4.60
#